data_AF-A0AAN8JVD9-F1
#
_entry.id   AF-A0AAN8JVD9-F1
#
_cell.length_a   1.000
_cell.length_b   1.000
_cell.length_c   1.000
_cell.angle_alpha   90.00
_cell.angle_beta   90.00
_cell.angle_gamma   90.00
#
_symmetry.space_group_name_H-M   'P 1'
#
loop_
_entity.id
_entity.type
_entity.pdbx_description
1 polymer ?
#
loop_
_entity_poly.entity_id
_entity_poly.type
_entity_poly.pdbx_seq_one_letter_code
_entity_poly.pdbx_strand_id
1 'polypeptide(L)'
;MDPAHRNALVMLFQQHQNQLLQVQQALDVRRRVRRRQRRVRAIWVRQWINRRPQLGLYDRLMVELRNEDPRAFKNFMRMPPVHEPSPLCPSSWTACSCCPGGARGCCSPPPR
;
A
#
# COMPACT_ATOMS: atom_id res chain seq x y z
N MET A 1 -60.28 19.49 35.47
CA MET A 1 -59.44 19.22 34.28
C MET A 1 -60.11 18.15 33.47
N ASP A 2 -60.43 18.43 32.21
CA ASP A 2 -61.09 17.47 31.31
C ASP A 2 -60.13 16.29 31.00
N PRO A 3 -60.55 15.02 31.22
CA PRO A 3 -59.73 13.85 30.91
C PRO A 3 -59.21 13.82 29.47
N ALA A 4 -59.99 14.33 28.51
CA ALA A 4 -59.60 14.38 27.11
C ALA A 4 -58.37 15.29 26.88
N HIS A 5 -58.33 16.43 27.56
CA HIS A 5 -57.21 17.38 27.47
C HIS A 5 -55.93 16.80 28.08
N ARG A 6 -56.04 16.11 29.23
CA ARG A 6 -54.89 15.44 29.86
C ARG A 6 -54.32 14.35 28.94
N ASN A 7 -55.18 13.57 28.30
CA ASN A 7 -54.75 12.52 27.38
C ASN A 7 -54.08 13.11 26.12
N ALA A 8 -54.62 14.20 25.58
CA ALA A 8 -54.01 14.90 24.45
C ALA A 8 -52.58 15.38 24.78
N LEU A 9 -52.36 15.94 25.97
CA LEU A 9 -51.03 16.37 26.41
C LEU A 9 -50.04 15.21 26.54
N VAL A 10 -50.47 14.07 27.10
CA VAL A 10 -49.63 12.87 27.20
C VAL A 10 -49.28 12.32 25.81
N MET A 11 -50.24 12.28 24.90
CA MET A 11 -50.03 11.83 23.52
C MET A 11 -49.04 12.73 22.77
N LEU A 12 -49.15 14.06 22.92
CA LEU A 12 -48.23 15.01 22.32
C LEU A 12 -46.81 14.85 22.88
N PHE A 13 -46.68 14.66 24.18
CA PHE A 13 -45.39 14.42 24.83
C PHE A 13 -44.77 13.11 24.34
N GLN A 14 -45.54 12.03 24.29
CA GLN A 14 -45.08 10.73 23.78
C GLN A 14 -44.66 10.83 22.31
N GLN A 15 -45.44 11.53 21.48
CA GLN A 15 -45.11 11.75 20.08
C GLN A 15 -43.79 12.52 19.94
N HIS A 16 -43.59 13.57 20.73
CA HIS A 16 -42.34 14.33 20.73
C HIS A 16 -41.14 13.45 21.12
N GLN A 17 -41.27 12.64 22.18
CA GLN A 17 -40.23 11.70 22.57
C GLN A 17 -39.89 10.69 21.45
N ASN A 18 -40.92 10.15 20.79
CA ASN A 18 -40.72 9.24 19.66
C ASN A 18 -40.00 9.91 18.50
N GLN A 19 -40.32 11.17 18.19
CA GLN A 19 -39.62 11.95 17.16
C GLN A 19 -38.14 12.14 17.50
N LEU A 20 -37.81 12.50 18.74
CA LEU A 20 -36.42 12.66 19.18
C LEU A 20 -35.63 11.36 19.05
N LEU A 21 -36.23 10.24 19.46
CA LEU A 21 -35.61 8.92 19.35
C LEU A 21 -35.31 8.54 17.88
N GLN A 22 -36.25 8.80 16.97
CA GLN A 22 -36.06 8.54 15.53
C GLN A 22 -34.89 9.35 14.96
N VAL A 23 -34.78 10.63 15.34
CA VAL A 23 -33.68 11.49 14.89
C VAL A 23 -32.33 10.96 15.39
N GLN A 24 -32.24 10.55 16.67
CA GLN A 24 -31.01 9.97 17.21
C GLN A 24 -30.60 8.70 16.45
N GLN A 25 -31.54 7.79 16.22
CA GLN A 25 -31.28 6.55 15.45
C GLN A 25 -30.76 6.86 14.04
N ALA A 26 -31.38 7.82 13.34
CA ALA A 26 -30.95 8.22 12.00
C ALA A 26 -29.52 8.79 12.00
N LEU A 27 -29.16 9.60 13.00
CA LEU A 27 -27.81 10.14 13.16
C LEU A 27 -26.78 9.03 13.45
N ASP A 28 -27.14 8.04 14.26
CA ASP A 28 -26.27 6.91 14.58
C ASP A 28 -25.99 6.02 13.36
N VAL A 29 -27.01 5.72 12.56
CA VAL A 29 -26.84 5.02 11.29
C VAL A 29 -25.90 5.81 10.38
N ARG A 30 -26.12 7.13 10.22
CA ARG A 30 -25.23 8.01 9.44
C ARG A 30 -23.79 8.03 9.97
N ARG A 31 -23.59 7.99 11.29
CA ARG A 31 -22.25 7.91 11.92
C ARG A 31 -21.59 6.57 11.62
N ARG A 32 -22.31 5.45 11.75
CA ARG A 32 -21.80 4.09 11.46
C ARG A 32 -21.36 3.95 10.00
N VAL A 33 -22.19 4.41 9.06
CA VAL A 33 -21.87 4.39 7.62
C VAL A 33 -20.61 5.21 7.32
N ARG A 34 -20.51 6.44 7.83
CA ARG A 34 -19.32 7.28 7.65
C ARG A 34 -18.05 6.64 8.22
N ARG A 35 -18.12 6.04 9.41
CA ARG A 35 -16.99 5.31 10.01
C ARG A 35 -16.55 4.14 9.13
N ARG A 36 -17.49 3.37 8.58
CA ARG A 36 -17.19 2.26 7.66
C ARG A 36 -16.53 2.76 6.37
N GLN A 37 -17.07 3.80 5.75
CA GLN A 37 -16.48 4.38 4.53
C GLN A 37 -15.05 4.90 4.75
N ARG A 38 -14.78 5.56 5.89
CA ARG A 38 -13.44 6.01 6.25
C ARG A 38 -12.45 4.84 6.38
N ARG A 39 -12.86 3.73 6.98
CA ARG A 39 -12.01 2.53 7.10
C ARG A 39 -11.69 1.91 5.74
N VAL A 40 -12.64 1.87 4.81
CA VAL A 40 -12.41 1.35 3.44
C VAL A 40 -11.40 2.20 2.69
N ARG A 41 -11.46 3.54 2.83
CA ARG A 41 -10.54 4.48 2.16
C ARG A 41 -9.14 4.54 2.79
N ALA A 42 -8.95 3.98 3.98
CA ALA A 42 -7.69 4.07 4.72
C ALA A 42 -6.72 2.91 4.46
N ILE A 43 -7.15 1.85 3.77
CA ILE A 43 -6.36 0.63 3.61
C ILE A 43 -5.68 0.65 2.24
N TRP A 44 -4.43 1.12 2.20
CA TRP A 44 -3.57 1.05 1.01
C TRP A 44 -3.00 -0.36 0.77
N VAL A 45 -2.88 -1.16 1.84
CA VAL A 45 -2.28 -2.50 1.80
C VAL A 45 -3.36 -3.57 1.85
N ARG A 46 -3.35 -4.50 0.89
CA ARG A 46 -4.34 -5.61 0.86
C ARG A 46 -4.20 -6.48 2.12
N GLN A 47 -5.33 -6.89 2.70
CA GLN A 47 -5.36 -7.65 3.96
C GLN A 47 -4.53 -8.93 3.97
N TRP A 48 -4.42 -9.62 2.82
CA TRP A 48 -3.61 -10.83 2.72
C TRP A 48 -2.09 -10.56 2.75
N ILE A 49 -1.63 -9.36 2.42
CA ILE A 49 -0.21 -8.98 2.51
C ILE A 49 0.22 -8.93 3.98
N ASN A 50 -0.68 -8.53 4.90
CA ASN A 50 -0.41 -8.51 6.34
C ASN A 50 -0.16 -9.90 6.94
N ARG A 51 -0.49 -10.99 6.22
CA ARG A 51 -0.24 -12.37 6.66
C ARG A 51 1.19 -12.84 6.36
N ARG A 52 1.97 -12.10 5.56
CA ARG A 52 3.33 -12.49 5.16
C ARG A 52 4.29 -12.76 6.32
N PRO A 53 4.30 -11.97 7.42
CA PRO A 53 5.19 -12.27 8.55
C PRO A 53 4.85 -13.58 9.27
N GLN A 54 3.59 -14.04 9.17
CA GLN A 54 3.10 -15.24 9.85
C GLN A 54 3.33 -16.51 9.01
N LEU A 55 3.27 -16.38 7.69
CA LEU A 55 3.27 -17.51 6.74
C LEU A 55 4.50 -17.53 5.82
N GLY A 56 5.29 -16.46 5.80
CA GLY A 56 6.37 -16.26 4.85
C GLY A 56 7.71 -16.73 5.39
N LEU A 57 8.39 -17.59 4.63
CA LEU A 57 9.80 -17.94 4.85
C LEU A 57 10.77 -16.86 4.34
N TYR A 58 10.26 -15.87 3.61
CA TYR A 58 11.05 -14.86 2.93
C TYR A 58 11.99 -14.11 3.88
N ASP A 59 11.49 -13.65 5.03
CA ASP A 59 12.29 -12.83 5.96
C ASP A 59 13.46 -13.63 6.55
N ARG A 60 13.24 -14.91 6.87
CA ARG A 60 14.30 -15.82 7.33
C ARG A 60 15.31 -16.11 6.24
N LEU A 61 14.83 -16.48 5.06
CA LEU A 61 15.67 -16.75 3.89
C LEU A 61 16.56 -15.54 3.54
N MET A 62 16.04 -14.31 3.64
CA MET A 62 16.81 -13.10 3.35
C MET A 62 17.91 -12.84 4.39
N VAL A 63 17.67 -13.19 5.67
CA VAL A 63 18.69 -13.07 6.73
C VAL A 63 19.76 -14.14 6.57
N GLU A 64 19.35 -15.39 6.33
CA GLU A 64 20.27 -16.52 6.08
C GLU A 64 21.15 -16.26 4.87
N LEU A 65 20.57 -15.91 3.71
CA LEU A 65 21.32 -15.57 2.50
C LEU A 65 22.26 -14.39 2.70
N ARG A 66 21.87 -13.37 3.47
CA ARG A 66 22.73 -12.22 3.71
C ARG A 66 23.95 -12.58 4.56
N ASN A 67 23.80 -13.49 5.52
CA ASN A 67 24.86 -13.89 6.43
C ASN A 67 25.79 -14.95 5.83
N GLU A 68 25.24 -15.91 5.08
CA GLU A 68 26.00 -17.05 4.55
C GLU A 68 26.56 -16.79 3.14
N ASP A 69 25.75 -16.25 2.22
CA ASP A 69 26.17 -16.02 0.83
C ASP A 69 25.66 -14.68 0.26
N PRO A 70 26.46 -13.61 0.42
CA PRO A 70 26.15 -12.29 -0.13
C PRO A 70 26.01 -12.26 -1.66
N ARG A 71 26.60 -13.22 -2.41
CA ARG A 71 26.48 -13.29 -3.87
C ARG A 71 25.12 -13.88 -4.25
N ALA A 72 24.70 -14.97 -3.62
CA ALA A 72 23.37 -15.52 -3.80
C ALA A 72 22.28 -14.53 -3.36
N PHE A 73 22.49 -13.77 -2.28
CA PHE A 73 21.59 -12.70 -1.85
C PHE A 73 21.40 -11.63 -2.95
N LYS A 74 22.48 -11.17 -3.59
CA LYS A 74 22.42 -10.19 -4.69
C LYS A 74 21.69 -10.75 -5.91
N ASN A 75 21.96 -12.01 -6.27
CA ASN A 75 21.28 -12.70 -7.37
C ASN A 75 19.77 -12.84 -7.10
N PHE A 76 19.41 -13.21 -5.88
CA PHE A 76 18.02 -13.35 -5.46
C PHE A 76 17.27 -12.01 -5.47
N MET A 77 17.91 -10.95 -4.93
CA MET A 77 17.39 -9.58 -4.97
C MET A 77 17.40 -8.98 -6.38
N ARG A 78 18.04 -9.65 -7.35
CA ARG A 78 18.29 -9.17 -8.72
C ARG A 78 18.89 -7.76 -8.73
N MET A 79 19.67 -7.43 -7.70
CA MET A 79 20.34 -6.14 -7.65
C MET A 79 21.43 -6.16 -8.73
N PRO A 80 21.44 -5.20 -9.68
CA PRO A 80 22.58 -5.06 -10.56
C PRO A 80 23.82 -4.87 -9.68
N PRO A 81 24.98 -5.42 -10.09
CA PRO A 81 26.22 -5.08 -9.41
C PRO A 81 26.30 -3.56 -9.39
N VAL A 82 26.60 -2.99 -8.22
CA VAL A 82 26.89 -1.56 -8.11
C VAL A 82 27.89 -1.29 -9.22
N HIS A 83 27.44 -0.54 -10.23
CA HIS A 83 28.29 -0.10 -11.31
C HIS A 83 29.29 0.81 -10.61
N GLU A 84 30.43 0.24 -10.23
CA GLU A 84 31.63 1.02 -9.95
C GLU A 84 31.78 1.87 -11.22
N PRO A 85 31.62 3.21 -11.13
CA PRO A 85 31.73 4.04 -12.31
C PRO A 85 33.17 3.85 -12.80
N SER A 86 33.31 3.02 -13.83
CA SER A 86 34.60 2.68 -14.39
C SER A 86 35.34 3.99 -14.68
N PRO A 87 36.55 4.20 -14.14
CA PRO A 87 37.30 5.45 -14.31
C PRO A 87 37.71 5.71 -15.76
N LEU A 88 37.34 4.83 -16.69
CA LEU A 88 37.64 4.89 -18.12
C LEU A 88 36.55 5.56 -18.98
N CYS A 89 35.52 6.15 -18.38
CA CYS A 89 34.59 7.01 -19.12
C CYS A 89 34.87 8.49 -18.81
N PRO A 90 35.79 9.15 -19.55
CA PRO A 90 35.86 10.60 -19.53
C PRO A 90 34.53 11.18 -20.03
N SER A 91 34.03 12.18 -19.33
CA SER A 91 32.74 12.86 -19.51
C SER A 91 32.57 13.61 -20.85
N SER A 92 33.39 13.31 -21.86
CA SER A 92 33.40 13.98 -23.17
C SER A 92 32.78 13.17 -24.31
N TRP A 93 32.40 11.91 -24.10
CA TRP A 93 31.77 11.10 -25.14
C TRP A 93 30.26 11.19 -25.03
N THR A 94 29.72 12.26 -25.60
CA THR A 94 28.30 12.36 -25.95
C THR A 94 27.98 11.23 -26.93
N ALA A 95 27.19 10.25 -26.47
CA ALA A 95 26.37 9.37 -27.29
C ALA A 95 27.00 8.87 -28.60
N CYS A 96 27.71 7.73 -28.55
CA CYS A 96 27.77 6.84 -29.71
C CYS A 96 26.35 6.35 -30.02
N SER A 97 25.68 7.06 -30.91
CA SER A 97 24.38 6.75 -31.51
C SER A 97 24.49 5.63 -32.55
N CYS A 98 25.16 4.52 -32.24
CA CYS A 98 25.29 3.38 -33.14
C CYS A 98 25.30 2.06 -32.34
N CYS A 99 24.11 1.51 -32.09
CA CYS A 99 23.69 0.18 -32.56
C CYS A 99 22.37 -0.24 -31.87
N PRO A 100 21.23 -0.21 -32.59
CA PRO A 100 20.02 -0.90 -32.18
C PRO A 100 20.14 -2.39 -32.54
N GLY A 101 19.84 -3.27 -31.59
CA GLY A 101 19.83 -4.72 -31.82
C GLY A 101 21.01 -5.41 -31.16
N GLY A 102 20.71 -6.25 -30.16
CA GLY A 102 21.71 -6.97 -29.40
C GLY A 102 22.52 -7.93 -30.26
N ALA A 103 23.84 -7.76 -30.24
CA ALA A 103 24.79 -8.84 -30.47
C ALA A 103 26.04 -8.55 -29.63
N ARG A 104 26.34 -9.50 -28.73
CA ARG A 104 27.63 -9.59 -28.02
C ARG A 104 28.71 -9.81 -29.09
N GLY A 105 29.70 -8.93 -29.20
CA GLY A 105 30.74 -9.07 -30.21
C GLY A 105 31.96 -8.22 -29.89
N CYS A 106 33.06 -8.90 -29.59
CA CYS A 106 34.38 -8.44 -29.22
C CYS A 106 34.95 -7.29 -30.09
N CYS A 107 35.46 -6.23 -29.46
CA CYS A 107 36.44 -5.35 -30.10
C CYS A 107 37.84 -5.87 -29.76
N SER A 108 38.41 -6.69 -30.63
CA SER A 108 39.84 -7.02 -30.60
C SER A 108 40.68 -5.76 -30.89
N PRO A 109 41.88 -5.62 -30.33
CA PRO A 109 42.75 -4.49 -30.65
C PRO A 109 43.29 -4.60 -32.09
N PRO A 110 43.61 -3.47 -32.76
CA PRO A 110 44.12 -3.48 -34.12
C PRO A 110 45.53 -4.10 -34.16
N PRO A 111 45.90 -4.84 -35.22
CA PRO A 111 47.27 -5.31 -35.38
C PRO A 111 48.19 -4.13 -35.74
N ARG A 112 49.47 -4.27 -35.37
CA ARG A 112 50.53 -3.28 -35.63
C ARG A 112 50.86 -3.16 -37.11
#